data_AF-A0A3C1Y2I6-F1
#
_entry.id   AF-A0A3C1Y2I6-F1
#
_cell.length_a   1.000
_cell.length_b   1.000
_cell.length_c   1.000
_cell.angle_alpha   90.00
_cell.angle_beta   90.00
_cell.angle_gamma   90.00
#
_symmetry.space_group_name_H-M   'P 1'
#
loop_
_entity.id
_entity.type
_entity.pdbx_description
1 polymer ?
#
loop_
_entity_poly.entity_id
_entity_poly.type
_entity_poly.pdbx_seq_one_letter_code
_entity_poly.pdbx_strand_id
1 'polypeptide(L)'
;MSVTYVPLVPAKVGVDVDGRLVSSAYGDVYHSPSGALGQAEHVFLRGNGLPERWRGRASFTVCETGFGLGLNFLALWQAWRNDPQRPAALHVVSMEAHPFSRDDVAALLARHAPDPLAGLGRAL
;
A
#
# COMPACT_ATOMS: atom_id res chain seq x y z
N MET A 1 -20.59 -18.86 22.87
CA MET A 1 -19.32 -18.12 22.97
C MET A 1 -19.64 -16.65 22.77
N SER A 2 -19.48 -15.81 23.78
CA SER A 2 -19.63 -14.36 23.63
C SER A 2 -18.39 -13.83 22.92
N VAL A 3 -18.52 -13.39 21.68
CA VAL A 3 -17.45 -12.63 21.02
C VAL A 3 -17.53 -11.21 21.55
N THR A 4 -16.64 -10.85 22.47
CA THR A 4 -16.50 -9.46 22.88
C THR A 4 -15.97 -8.68 21.68
N TYR A 5 -16.80 -7.82 21.11
CA TYR A 5 -16.37 -6.90 20.06
C TYR A 5 -15.27 -6.00 20.59
N VAL A 6 -14.15 -5.95 19.88
CA VAL A 6 -13.06 -4.99 20.12
C VAL A 6 -12.95 -4.13 18.86
N PRO A 7 -13.19 -2.81 18.94
CA PRO A 7 -13.05 -1.93 17.78
C PRO A 7 -11.58 -1.87 17.34
N LEU A 8 -11.36 -1.69 16.05
CA LEU A 8 -10.03 -1.41 15.52
C LEU A 8 -9.56 -0.04 16.05
N VAL A 9 -8.30 0.01 16.47
CA VAL A 9 -7.64 1.25 16.90
C VAL A 9 -6.78 1.75 15.76
N PRO A 10 -7.04 2.97 15.24
CA PRO A 10 -6.26 3.50 14.14
C PRO A 10 -4.77 3.62 14.45
N ALA A 11 -3.93 3.42 13.43
CA ALA A 11 -2.50 3.65 13.56
C ALA A 11 -2.22 5.12 13.88
N LYS A 12 -1.25 5.35 14.76
CA LYS A 12 -0.67 6.67 15.02
C LYS A 12 0.75 6.71 14.49
N VAL A 13 0.99 7.65 13.59
CA VAL A 13 2.32 7.83 13.00
C VAL A 13 3.17 8.74 13.88
N GLY A 14 4.36 8.27 14.22
CA GLY A 14 5.43 9.11 14.73
C GLY A 14 6.38 9.48 13.59
N VAL A 15 7.29 10.42 13.88
CA VAL A 15 8.41 10.73 12.99
C VAL A 15 9.69 10.54 13.78
N ASP A 16 10.62 9.75 13.26
CA ASP A 16 11.92 9.55 13.90
C ASP A 16 12.88 10.74 13.67
N VAL A 17 14.09 10.64 14.23
CA VAL A 17 15.13 11.68 14.12
C VAL A 17 15.60 11.92 12.68
N ASP A 18 15.38 10.95 11.78
CA ASP A 18 15.74 11.01 10.37
C ASP A 18 14.55 11.42 9.48
N GLY A 19 13.41 11.77 10.08
CA GLY A 19 12.21 12.18 9.35
C GLY A 19 11.39 11.03 8.78
N ARG A 20 11.67 9.77 9.16
CA ARG A 20 10.91 8.60 8.68
C ARG A 20 9.65 8.40 9.52
N LEU A 21 8.60 7.93 8.85
CA LEU A 21 7.36 7.58 9.51
C LEU A 21 7.55 6.31 10.33
N VAL A 22 7.18 6.33 11.60
CA VAL A 22 7.30 5.17 12.50
C VAL A 22 5.97 4.78 13.10
N SER A 23 5.73 3.48 13.23
CA SER A 23 4.61 2.94 13.99
C SER A 23 4.94 3.01 15.47
N SER A 24 4.23 3.88 16.18
CA SER A 24 4.36 4.00 17.64
C SER A 24 3.99 2.72 18.39
N ALA A 25 3.13 1.86 17.81
CA ALA A 25 2.70 0.61 18.42
C ALA A 25 3.72 -0.54 18.25
N TYR A 26 4.43 -0.57 17.12
CA TYR A 26 5.36 -1.66 16.79
C TYR A 26 6.83 -1.25 16.89
N GLY A 27 7.13 0.03 17.05
CA GLY A 27 8.49 0.56 17.07
C GLY A 27 9.21 0.41 15.72
N ASP A 28 8.47 0.19 14.64
CA ASP A 28 9.03 -0.09 13.31
C ASP A 28 8.79 1.06 12.34
N VAL A 29 9.66 1.19 11.34
CA VAL A 29 9.64 2.26 10.34
C VAL A 29 8.68 1.85 9.21
N TYR A 30 7.67 2.67 8.93
CA TYR A 30 6.94 2.57 7.67
C TYR A 30 7.90 2.90 6.52
N HIS A 31 7.77 2.20 5.38
CA HIS A 31 8.65 2.37 4.22
C HIS A 31 9.10 3.82 4.02
N SER A 32 10.42 4.06 3.96
CA SER A 32 10.91 5.42 3.78
C SER A 32 10.33 5.97 2.47
N PRO A 33 9.79 7.19 2.45
CA PRO A 33 9.19 7.77 1.24
C PRO A 33 10.13 7.75 0.03
N SER A 34 11.43 7.94 0.27
CA SER A 34 12.49 7.96 -0.75
C SER A 34 12.86 6.57 -1.30
N GLY A 35 12.47 5.48 -0.66
CA GLY A 35 12.73 4.10 -1.09
C GLY A 35 11.48 3.24 -1.34
N ALA A 36 10.31 3.71 -0.90
CA ALA A 36 9.08 2.94 -0.91
C ALA A 36 8.65 2.49 -2.33
N LEU A 37 8.79 3.37 -3.34
CA LEU A 37 8.46 3.00 -4.71
C LEU A 37 9.40 1.91 -5.23
N GLY A 38 10.71 2.09 -5.07
CA GLY A 38 11.70 1.11 -5.52
C GLY A 38 11.55 -0.25 -4.83
N GLN A 39 11.17 -0.25 -3.54
CA GLN A 39 10.88 -1.48 -2.81
C GLN A 39 9.58 -2.13 -3.29
N ALA A 40 8.51 -1.37 -3.50
CA ALA A 40 7.26 -1.89 -4.06
C ALA A 40 7.49 -2.48 -5.48
N GLU A 41 8.27 -1.81 -6.32
CA GLU A 41 8.62 -2.31 -7.64
C GLU A 41 9.47 -3.58 -7.59
N HIS A 42 10.53 -3.58 -6.76
CA HIS A 42 11.50 -4.67 -6.75
C HIS A 42 11.02 -5.88 -5.95
N VAL A 43 10.54 -5.67 -4.73
CA VAL A 43 10.17 -6.75 -3.80
C VAL A 43 8.74 -7.20 -4.06
N PHE A 44 7.80 -6.26 -4.18
CA PHE A 44 6.39 -6.61 -4.29
C PHE A 44 5.98 -6.99 -5.72
N LEU A 45 6.25 -6.14 -6.73
CA LEU A 45 5.85 -6.42 -8.11
C LEU A 45 6.75 -7.48 -8.76
N ARG A 46 8.05 -7.20 -8.90
CA ARG A 46 8.98 -8.13 -9.55
C ARG A 46 9.12 -9.43 -8.76
N GLY A 47 9.12 -9.37 -7.42
CA GLY A 47 9.14 -10.57 -6.58
C GLY A 47 7.93 -11.49 -6.79
N ASN A 48 6.79 -10.96 -7.25
CA ASN A 48 5.61 -11.75 -7.62
C ASN A 48 5.51 -12.09 -9.12
N GLY A 49 6.53 -11.72 -9.91
CA GLY A 49 6.56 -11.92 -11.37
C GLY A 49 5.59 -11.00 -12.12
N LEU A 50 5.30 -9.81 -11.59
CA LEU A 50 4.45 -8.83 -12.24
C LEU A 50 5.29 -7.84 -13.06
N PRO A 51 4.77 -7.40 -14.23
CA PRO A 51 3.42 -7.65 -14.76
C PRO A 51 3.23 -8.99 -15.50
N GLU A 52 4.29 -9.70 -15.88
CA GLU A 52 4.22 -10.83 -16.82
C GLU A 52 3.20 -11.91 -16.40
N ARG A 53 3.10 -12.21 -15.11
CA ARG A 53 2.24 -13.27 -14.57
C ARG A 53 0.74 -13.02 -14.75
N TRP A 54 0.29 -11.76 -14.84
CA TRP A 54 -1.13 -11.45 -15.03
C TRP A 54 -1.56 -11.39 -16.50
N ARG A 55 -0.61 -11.37 -17.44
CA ARG A 55 -0.90 -11.19 -18.87
C ARG A 55 -1.61 -12.43 -19.41
N GLY A 56 -2.59 -12.21 -20.29
CA GLY A 56 -3.42 -13.28 -20.86
C GLY A 56 -4.47 -13.86 -19.90
N ARG A 57 -4.59 -13.34 -18.68
CA ARG A 57 -5.67 -13.73 -17.76
C ARG A 57 -6.86 -12.79 -17.91
N ALA A 58 -8.06 -13.31 -17.67
CA ALA A 58 -9.28 -12.48 -17.61
C ALA A 58 -9.29 -11.59 -16.35
N SER A 59 -8.83 -12.12 -15.22
CA SER A 59 -8.71 -11.42 -13.95
C SER A 59 -7.45 -11.83 -13.19
N PHE A 60 -7.02 -10.99 -12.24
CA PHE A 60 -5.92 -11.28 -11.34
C PHE A 60 -6.24 -10.79 -9.92
N THR A 61 -5.85 -11.58 -8.91
CA THR A 61 -6.09 -11.25 -7.50
C THR A 61 -4.77 -11.20 -6.76
N VAL A 62 -4.55 -10.13 -6.00
CA VAL A 62 -3.44 -9.99 -5.06
C VAL A 62 -4.00 -10.00 -3.65
N CYS A 63 -3.36 -10.76 -2.76
CA CYS A 63 -3.66 -10.80 -1.34
C CYS A 63 -2.42 -10.29 -0.60
N GLU A 64 -2.59 -9.29 0.26
CA GLU A 64 -1.49 -8.73 1.06
C GLU A 64 -1.85 -8.66 2.54
N THR A 65 -0.83 -8.68 3.38
CA THR A 65 -0.94 -8.52 4.84
C THR A 65 -0.27 -7.21 5.23
N GLY A 66 -1.05 -6.30 5.83
CA GLY A 66 -0.63 -4.93 6.14
C GLY A 66 -0.86 -4.00 4.95
N PHE A 67 -1.92 -3.19 5.03
CA PHE A 67 -2.19 -2.17 4.01
C PHE A 67 -1.30 -0.94 4.24
N GLY A 68 -1.12 -0.56 5.51
CA GLY A 68 -0.39 0.64 5.89
C GLY A 68 -0.92 1.88 5.17
N LEU A 69 -0.02 2.59 4.47
CA LEU A 69 -0.36 3.77 3.64
C LEU A 69 -0.85 3.40 2.23
N GLY A 70 -0.92 2.11 1.89
CA GLY A 70 -1.36 1.65 0.58
C GLY A 70 -0.33 1.82 -0.54
N LEU A 71 0.95 2.07 -0.25
CA LEU A 71 1.96 2.33 -1.29
C LEU A 71 2.16 1.12 -2.24
N ASN A 72 2.13 -0.11 -1.72
CA ASN A 72 2.18 -1.31 -2.55
C ASN A 72 0.95 -1.42 -3.46
N PHE A 73 -0.24 -1.14 -2.91
CA PHE A 73 -1.47 -1.09 -3.68
C PHE A 73 -1.42 -0.03 -4.78
N LEU A 74 -0.95 1.19 -4.49
CA LEU A 74 -0.83 2.26 -5.47
C LEU A 74 0.17 1.90 -6.58
N ALA A 75 1.32 1.30 -6.23
CA ALA A 75 2.29 0.81 -7.19
C ALA A 75 1.73 -0.31 -8.09
N LEU A 76 0.99 -1.25 -7.49
CA LEU A 76 0.28 -2.32 -8.21
C LEU A 76 -0.77 -1.75 -9.16
N TRP A 77 -1.57 -0.80 -8.69
CA TRP A 77 -2.62 -0.17 -9.48
C TRP A 77 -2.03 0.62 -10.65
N GLN A 78 -0.91 1.33 -10.44
CA GLN A 78 -0.18 1.98 -11.50
C GLN A 78 0.35 0.97 -12.54
N ALA A 79 1.04 -0.07 -12.09
CA ALA A 79 1.58 -1.10 -12.97
C ALA A 79 0.47 -1.78 -13.79
N TRP A 80 -0.67 -2.06 -13.16
CA TRP A 80 -1.83 -2.61 -13.84
C TRP A 80 -2.36 -1.63 -14.89
N ARG A 81 -2.60 -0.35 -14.54
CA ARG A 81 -3.10 0.66 -15.49
C ARG A 81 -2.16 0.88 -16.68
N ASN A 82 -0.86 0.76 -16.46
CA ASN A 82 0.17 1.00 -17.47
C ASN A 82 0.42 -0.20 -18.38
N ASP A 83 0.01 -1.42 -17.99
CA ASP A 83 0.19 -2.60 -18.85
C ASP A 83 -0.94 -2.69 -19.90
N PRO A 84 -0.63 -2.62 -21.21
CA PRO A 84 -1.63 -2.82 -22.25
C PRO A 84 -2.15 -4.27 -22.31
N GLN A 85 -1.41 -5.23 -21.74
CA GLN A 85 -1.79 -6.64 -21.67
C GLN A 85 -2.38 -7.04 -20.31
N ARG A 86 -2.78 -6.04 -19.51
CA ARG A 86 -3.40 -6.26 -18.21
C ARG A 86 -4.69 -7.09 -18.32
N PRO A 87 -5.04 -7.87 -17.27
CA PRO A 87 -6.35 -8.47 -17.18
C PRO A 87 -7.46 -7.42 -17.11
N ALA A 88 -8.67 -7.78 -17.52
CA ALA A 88 -9.83 -6.88 -17.47
C ALA A 88 -10.20 -6.47 -16.03
N ALA A 89 -9.93 -7.34 -15.05
CA ALA A 89 -10.16 -7.07 -13.63
C ALA A 89 -8.92 -7.33 -12.77
N LEU A 90 -8.66 -6.42 -11.84
CA LEU A 90 -7.70 -6.59 -10.75
C LEU A 90 -8.48 -6.55 -9.42
N HIS A 91 -8.32 -7.59 -8.61
CA HIS A 91 -8.84 -7.65 -7.25
C HIS A 91 -7.70 -7.54 -6.25
N VAL A 92 -7.89 -6.74 -5.21
CA VAL A 92 -6.92 -6.62 -4.11
C VAL A 92 -7.64 -6.89 -2.80
N VAL A 93 -7.09 -7.84 -2.05
CA VAL A 93 -7.55 -8.19 -0.71
C VAL A 93 -6.42 -7.85 0.24
N SER A 94 -6.67 -6.95 1.18
CA SER A 94 -5.66 -6.51 2.15
C SER A 94 -6.24 -6.61 3.55
N MET A 95 -5.42 -7.09 4.49
CA MET A 95 -5.80 -7.17 5.90
C MET A 95 -4.91 -6.21 6.71
N GLU A 96 -5.53 -5.30 7.45
CA GLU A 96 -4.84 -4.30 8.27
C GLU A 96 -5.36 -4.35 9.71
N ALA A 97 -4.43 -4.44 10.67
CA ALA A 97 -4.75 -4.50 12.10
C ALA A 97 -5.01 -3.09 12.67
N HIS A 98 -4.34 -2.08 12.12
CA HIS A 98 -4.40 -0.69 12.58
C HIS A 98 -4.58 0.26 11.40
N PRO A 99 -5.78 0.34 10.81
CA PRO A 99 -6.01 1.19 9.65
C PRO A 99 -5.81 2.65 10.03
N PHE A 100 -5.09 3.40 9.20
CA PHE A 100 -5.04 4.85 9.35
C PHE A 100 -6.44 5.47 9.18
N SER A 101 -6.65 6.62 9.81
CA SER A 101 -7.84 7.41 9.49
C SER A 101 -7.76 7.92 8.04
N ARG A 102 -8.91 8.18 7.43
CA ARG A 102 -8.96 8.74 6.06
C ARG A 102 -8.15 10.04 5.94
N ASP A 103 -8.28 10.91 6.94
CA ASP A 103 -7.61 12.21 6.93
C ASP A 103 -6.09 12.06 7.09
N ASP A 104 -5.64 11.10 7.91
CA ASP A 104 -4.22 10.78 8.04
C ASP A 104 -3.63 10.21 6.74
N VAL A 105 -4.32 9.26 6.09
CA VAL A 105 -3.88 8.73 4.79
C VAL A 105 -3.74 9.85 3.76
N ALA A 106 -4.76 10.71 3.64
CA ALA A 106 -4.73 11.81 2.70
C ALA A 106 -3.56 12.78 2.98
N ALA A 107 -3.36 13.17 4.24
CA ALA A 107 -2.28 14.07 4.63
C ALA A 107 -0.89 13.45 4.41
N LEU A 108 -0.73 12.16 4.76
CA LEU A 108 0.54 11.44 4.61
C LEU A 108 0.88 11.20 3.15
N LEU A 109 -0.08 10.76 2.32
CA LEU A 109 0.15 10.60 0.89
C LEU A 109 0.42 11.94 0.20
N ALA A 110 -0.26 13.02 0.59
CA ALA A 110 0.03 14.34 0.03
C ALA A 110 1.47 14.82 0.32
N ARG A 111 2.04 14.43 1.46
CA ARG A 111 3.41 14.80 1.86
C ARG A 111 4.49 13.84 1.38
N HIS A 112 4.17 12.55 1.29
CA HIS A 112 5.18 11.49 1.21
C HIS A 112 4.97 10.51 0.05
N ALA A 113 3.86 10.59 -0.69
CA ALA A 113 3.70 9.74 -1.86
C ALA A 113 4.76 10.11 -2.92
N PRO A 114 5.48 9.14 -3.49
CA PRO A 114 6.36 9.37 -4.64
C PRO A 114 5.59 10.02 -5.80
N ASP A 115 6.23 10.93 -6.54
CA ASP A 115 5.59 11.68 -7.64
C ASP A 115 4.78 10.82 -8.62
N PRO A 116 5.25 9.63 -9.06
CA PRO A 116 4.47 8.78 -9.95
C PRO A 116 3.14 8.32 -9.33
N LEU A 117 3.10 8.15 -8.02
CA LEU A 117 1.93 7.65 -7.29
C LEU A 117 1.05 8.77 -6.74
N ALA A 118 1.53 10.01 -6.63
CA ALA A 118 0.81 11.11 -6.01
C ALA A 118 -0.58 11.35 -6.62
N GLY A 119 -0.73 11.18 -7.94
CA GLY A 119 -2.03 11.28 -8.62
C GLY A 119 -3.02 10.19 -8.18
N LEU A 120 -2.55 8.96 -8.02
CA LEU A 120 -3.37 7.84 -7.54
C LEU A 120 -3.65 7.94 -6.05
N GLY A 121 -2.68 8.41 -5.26
CA GLY A 121 -2.83 8.61 -3.83
C GLY A 121 -3.89 9.65 -3.47
N ARG A 122 -4.12 10.67 -4.32
CA ARG A 122 -5.24 11.61 -4.17
C ARG A 122 -6.60 11.02 -4.55
N ALA A 123 -6.61 9.94 -5.33
CA ALA A 123 -7.83 9.26 -5.77
C ALA A 123 -8.21 8.09 -4.85
N LEU A 124 -7.35 7.77 -3.87
CA LEU A 124 -7.61 6.83 -2.78
C LEU A 124 -8.49 7.50 -1.73
#